data_AF-A0A0C3ADM7-F1
#
_entry.id   AF-A0A0C3ADM7-F1
#
_cell.length_a   1.000
_cell.length_b   1.000
_cell.length_c   1.000
_cell.angle_alpha   90.00
_cell.angle_beta   90.00
_cell.angle_gamma   90.00
#
_symmetry.space_group_name_H-M   'P 1'
#
loop_
_entity.id
_entity.type
_entity.pdbx_description
1 polymer ?
#
loop_
_entity_poly.entity_id
_entity_poly.type
_entity_poly.pdbx_seq_one_letter_code
_entity_poly.pdbx_strand_id
1 'polypeptide(L)' 'MWSIRDNDAPVIAGHVYDELFSNTEPDSSGAALALHHAVKLLRQQVGDSAFLSWVPFIHVGL' A
#
# COMPACT_ATOMS: atom_id res chain seq x y z
N MET A 1 14.67 -1.63 3.30
CA MET A 1 13.46 -1.49 4.15
C MET A 1 13.87 -0.84 5.46
N TRP A 2 13.04 0.09 5.95
CA TRP A 2 13.23 0.79 7.22
C TRP A 2 11.90 0.81 7.98
N SER A 3 11.92 1.25 9.24
CA SER A 3 10.71 1.38 10.06
C SER A 3 9.73 2.37 9.44
N ILE A 4 8.49 1.93 9.26
CA ILE A 4 7.39 2.77 8.77
C ILE A 4 6.78 3.60 9.91
N ARG A 5 6.08 4.68 9.58
CA ARG A 5 5.33 5.48 10.55
C ARG A 5 4.01 4.80 10.88
N ASP A 6 3.61 4.86 12.15
CA ASP A 6 2.34 4.28 12.63
C ASP A 6 1.12 4.83 11.88
N ASN A 7 1.17 6.08 11.41
CA ASN A 7 0.09 6.70 10.65
C ASN A 7 0.03 6.26 9.19
N ASP A 8 1.15 5.84 8.59
CA ASP A 8 1.22 5.43 7.18
C ASP A 8 0.70 3.99 7.02
N ALA A 9 0.93 3.15 8.03
CA ALA A 9 0.63 1.72 7.97
C ALA A 9 -0.87 1.41 7.78
N PRO A 10 -1.82 2.02 8.51
CA PRO A 10 -3.25 1.79 8.30
C PRO A 10 -3.74 2.22 6.92
N VAL A 11 -3.18 3.30 6.34
CA VAL A 11 -3.55 3.77 5.00
C VAL A 11 -3.19 2.72 3.95
N ILE A 12 -1.98 2.17 4.04
CA ILE A 12 -1.54 1.14 3.10
C ILE A 12 -2.30 -0.16 3.30
N ALA A 13 -2.35 -0.68 4.53
CA ALA A 13 -3.00 -1.94 4.82
C ALA A 13 -4.50 -1.90 4.48
N GLY A 14 -5.19 -0.81 4.84
CA GLY A 14 -6.60 -0.62 4.53
C GLY A 14 -6.87 -0.68 3.03
N HIS A 15 -6.18 0.15 2.24
CA HIS A 15 -6.39 0.17 0.79
C HIS A 15 -6.02 -1.16 0.11
N VAL A 16 -4.95 -1.82 0.56
CA VAL A 16 -4.58 -3.13 0.02
C VAL A 16 -5.67 -4.16 0.30
N TYR A 17 -6.14 -4.26 1.55
CA TYR A 17 -7.16 -5.25 1.88
C TYR A 17 -8.52 -4.91 1.27
N ASP A 18 -8.91 -3.64 1.20
CA ASP A 18 -10.15 -3.23 0.53
C ASP A 18 -10.16 -3.67 -0.94
N GLU A 19 -9.03 -3.58 -1.64
CA GLU A 19 -8.93 -3.99 -3.05
C GLU A 19 -8.93 -5.52 -3.20
N LEU A 20 -8.15 -6.23 -2.38
CA LEU A 20 -8.07 -7.70 -2.45
C LEU A 20 -9.37 -8.40 -2.00
N PHE A 21 -10.15 -7.77 -1.13
CA PHE A 21 -11.43 -8.28 -0.61
C PHE A 21 -12.63 -7.61 -1.27
N SER A 22 -12.44 -6.95 -2.41
CA SER A 22 -13.54 -6.31 -3.16
C SER A 22 -14.55 -7.32 -3.73
N ASN A 23 -14.14 -8.59 -3.89
CA ASN A 23 -14.98 -9.69 -4.34
C ASN A 23 -15.38 -10.62 -3.18
N THR A 24 -16.27 -11.58 -3.46
CA THR A 24 -16.73 -12.56 -2.44
C THR A 24 -15.59 -13.41 -1.87
N GLU A 25 -14.55 -13.67 -2.67
CA GLU A 25 -13.34 -14.36 -2.24
C GLU A 25 -12.13 -13.44 -2.40
N PRO A 26 -11.15 -13.48 -1.47
CA PRO A 26 -9.93 -12.68 -1.57
C PRO A 26 -9.09 -13.11 -2.77
N ASP A 27 -8.69 -12.17 -3.61
CA ASP A 27 -7.85 -12.43 -4.78
C ASP A 27 -6.44 -11.88 -4.58
N SER A 28 -5.50 -12.76 -4.18
CA SER A 28 -4.11 -12.37 -3.97
C SER A 28 -3.34 -12.05 -5.25
N SER A 29 -3.85 -12.41 -6.44
CA SER A 29 -3.19 -12.10 -7.71
C SER A 29 -3.12 -10.59 -7.98
N GLY A 30 -4.01 -9.82 -7.34
CA GLY A 30 -4.01 -8.36 -7.36
C GLY A 30 -3.03 -7.69 -6.40
N ALA A 31 -2.26 -8.43 -5.58
CA ALA A 31 -1.49 -7.85 -4.47
C ALA A 31 -0.49 -6.76 -4.90
N ALA A 32 0.19 -6.95 -6.04
CA ALA A 32 1.12 -5.96 -6.58
C ALA A 32 0.40 -4.66 -6.99
N LEU A 33 -0.78 -4.79 -7.62
CA LEU A 33 -1.58 -3.65 -8.08
C LEU A 33 -2.23 -2.92 -6.90
N ALA A 34 -2.77 -3.66 -5.94
CA ALA A 34 -3.34 -3.11 -4.72
C ALA A 34 -2.29 -2.30 -3.93
N LEU A 35 -1.06 -2.82 -3.81
CA LEU A 35 0.03 -2.08 -3.18
C LEU A 35 0.40 -0.83 -3.99
N HIS A 36 0.44 -0.91 -5.32
CA HIS A 36 0.71 0.23 -6.18
C HIS A 36 -0.30 1.37 -5.96
N HIS A 37 -1.60 1.05 -5.90
CA HIS A 37 -2.65 2.03 -5.62
C HIS A 37 -2.54 2.62 -4.21
N ALA A 38 -2.32 1.78 -3.21
CA ALA A 38 -2.15 2.21 -1.82
C ALA A 38 -0.97 3.19 -1.67
N VAL A 39 0.19 2.87 -2.25
CA VAL A 39 1.39 3.73 -2.21
C VAL A 39 1.14 5.04 -2.96
N LYS A 40 0.45 5.00 -4.10
CA LYS A 40 0.06 6.21 -4.84
C LYS A 40 -0.84 7.12 -3.99
N LEU A 41 -1.83 6.56 -3.31
CA LEU A 41 -2.72 7.31 -2.43
C LEU A 41 -1.96 7.93 -1.25
N LEU A 42 -1.11 7.14 -0.58
CA LEU A 42 -0.28 7.67 0.51
C LEU A 42 0.61 8.82 0.01
N ARG A 43 1.30 8.65 -1.12
CA ARG A 43 2.16 9.68 -1.72
C ARG A 43 1.39 10.97 -2.02
N GLN A 44 0.15 10.89 -2.49
CA GLN A 44 -0.70 12.07 -2.70
C GLN A 44 -1.06 12.79 -1.39
N GLN A 45 -1.21 12.06 -0.28
CA GLN A 45 -1.54 12.63 1.03
C GLN A 45 -0.34 13.28 1.72
N VAL A 46 0.82 12.60 1.71
CA VAL A 46 2.02 13.06 2.44
C VAL A 46 2.95 13.94 1.59
N GLY A 47 2.74 13.97 0.27
CA GLY A 47 3.52 14.73 -0.69
C GLY A 47 4.71 13.96 -1.27
N ASP A 48 5.12 14.35 -2.47
CA ASP A 48 6.13 13.65 -3.27
C ASP A 48 7.49 13.51 -2.57
N SER A 49 7.91 14.54 -1.83
CA SER A 49 9.21 14.55 -1.14
C SER A 49 9.22 13.75 0.17
N ALA A 50 8.08 13.20 0.62
CA ALA A 50 7.99 12.39 1.82
C ALA A 50 8.47 10.95 1.58
N PHE A 51 9.69 10.79 1.04
CA PHE A 51 10.26 9.50 0.63
C PHE A 51 10.28 8.47 1.76
N LEU A 52 10.54 8.91 3.01
CA LEU A 52 10.55 8.04 4.18
C LEU A 52 9.19 7.41 4.48
N SER A 53 8.10 8.02 4.02
CA SER A 53 6.74 7.51 4.19
C SER A 53 6.37 6.50 3.11
N TRP A 54 6.53 6.80 1.82
CA TRP A 54 5.92 5.99 0.77
C TRP A 54 6.87 5.03 0.02
N VAL A 55 8.20 5.25 0.06
CA VAL A 55 9.18 4.37 -0.62
C VAL A 55 9.37 2.98 0.02
N PRO A 56 9.21 2.75 1.34
CA PRO A 56 9.59 1.46 1.92
C PRO A 56 8.66 0.30 1.51
N PHE A 57 7.46 0.59 1.01
CA PHE A 57 6.48 -0.43 0.64
C PHE A 57 6.88 -1.12 -0.67
N ILE A 58 7.22 -2.40 -0.57
CA ILE A 58 7.60 -3.24 -1.71
C ILE A 58 6.73 -4.50 -1.76
N HIS A 59 6.41 -4.93 -2.98
CA HIS A 59 5.83 -6.24 -3.23
C HIS A 59 6.92 -7.16 -3.81
N VAL A 60 7.01 -8.39 -3.31
CA VAL A 60 7.92 -9.43 -3.81
C VAL A 60 7.13 -10.72 -3.91
N GLY A 61 6.93 -11.20 -5.14
CA GLY A 61 6.12 -12.38 -5.39
C GLY A 61 5.52 -12.37 -6.79
N LEU A 62 4.70 -13.39 -7.03
CA LEU A 62 3.85 -13.58 -8.20
C LEU A 62 2.39 -13.54 -7.74
#